data_AF-A0A4Q2XB37-F1
#
_entry.id   AF-A0A4Q2XB37-F1
#
_cell.length_a   1.000
_cell.length_b   1.000
_cell.length_c   1.000
_cell.angle_alpha   90.00
_cell.angle_beta   90.00
_cell.angle_gamma   90.00
#
_symmetry.space_group_name_H-M   'P 1'
#
loop_
_entity.id
_entity.type
_entity.pdbx_description
1 polymer ?
#
loop_
_entity_poly.entity_id
_entity_poly.type
_entity_poly.pdbx_seq_one_letter_code
_entity_poly.pdbx_strand_id
1 'polypeptide(L)'
;MKRNSLQATTPVLFIAACWTFATPDASAATRTWNASVSGNTQTWLPGTAFSPSGLNDGDTIIFPNSNVHLRSIYNAGDYDLSRVEFRKAGYLVEKSGNFTRISSRRWQINQTSQSVSLACELANMFGPTVIEVTNAGAGFELDGGIYANNTSGSPITIQGAGNVTVTTLSDDRNPASIIKNGTGTLSIVGDNTLRNATIQLNSGYLFCGGSVWSGNCHTTIGSGGTLLGSGVVGSIENRGIIRPGQTVSSDTRAYTLTVYGPVTSPAGSSASVVLSGYADGSMDSLTVYKTSDFGGSTLLFQLNAGFKPVIGEPITLVRSAGDASSSKPFSNLSEGQLFYFPSQPRIFYQTTYRGGPNGNSMTLTRVATPLPSLNSTMTSGGLQLSFLGQPNTVHQLQYSTDLIHWSNVLQINLGADGTAIETRPLSDPNGFYRTAPIEL
;
A
#
# COMPACT_ATOMS: atom_id res chain seq x y z
N MET A 1 22.36 -15.51 56.15
CA MET A 1 22.40 -14.96 54.78
C MET A 1 23.31 -15.83 53.92
N LYS A 2 22.75 -16.74 53.12
CA LYS A 2 23.48 -17.47 52.05
C LYS A 2 22.95 -16.92 50.72
N ARG A 3 23.82 -16.31 49.92
CA ARG A 3 23.50 -15.95 48.52
C ARG A 3 23.51 -17.23 47.69
N ASN A 4 22.39 -17.57 47.09
CA ASN A 4 22.35 -18.54 46.00
C ASN A 4 22.95 -17.89 44.76
N SER A 5 24.03 -18.48 44.23
CA SER A 5 24.60 -18.14 42.94
C SER A 5 23.71 -18.71 41.83
N LEU A 6 23.15 -17.84 40.99
CA LEU A 6 22.63 -18.23 39.68
C LEU A 6 23.83 -18.63 38.80
N GLN A 7 23.95 -19.91 38.48
CA GLN A 7 24.84 -20.36 37.40
C GLN A 7 24.20 -19.94 36.07
N ALA A 8 24.87 -19.07 35.32
CA ALA A 8 24.52 -18.81 33.94
C ALA A 8 24.91 -20.03 33.10
N THR A 9 23.93 -20.74 32.56
CA THR A 9 24.14 -21.76 31.55
C THR A 9 24.54 -21.09 30.23
N THR A 10 25.59 -21.59 29.60
CA THR A 10 26.10 -21.08 28.33
C THR A 10 25.18 -21.59 27.21
N PRO A 11 24.70 -20.74 26.29
CA PRO A 11 23.83 -21.19 25.20
C PRO A 11 24.55 -22.22 24.31
N VAL A 12 23.89 -23.33 24.03
CA VAL A 12 24.44 -24.40 23.18
C VAL A 12 23.93 -24.21 21.75
N LEU A 13 24.84 -24.30 20.78
CA LEU A 13 24.54 -24.20 19.35
C LEU A 13 24.27 -25.59 18.78
N PHE A 14 23.05 -25.85 18.31
CA PHE A 14 22.69 -27.09 17.63
C PHE A 14 22.62 -26.89 16.11
N ILE A 15 23.34 -27.73 15.34
CA ILE A 15 23.37 -27.71 13.87
C ILE A 15 22.78 -29.03 13.36
N ALA A 16 21.63 -28.98 12.68
CA ALA A 16 21.00 -30.17 12.10
C ALA A 16 21.40 -30.36 10.62
N ALA A 17 22.31 -31.29 10.31
CA ALA A 17 22.63 -31.60 8.90
C ALA A 17 21.54 -32.51 8.27
N CYS A 18 21.08 -32.18 7.06
CA CYS A 18 20.11 -32.97 6.31
C CYS A 18 20.67 -33.37 4.93
N TRP A 19 20.55 -34.64 4.53
CA TRP A 19 21.00 -35.14 3.23
C TRP A 19 19.82 -35.28 2.27
N THR A 20 20.01 -34.90 1.01
CA THR A 20 19.04 -35.09 -0.09
C THR A 20 18.97 -36.55 -0.53
N PHE A 21 17.78 -37.14 -0.51
CA PHE A 21 17.52 -38.42 -1.17
C PHE A 21 16.47 -38.25 -2.27
N ALA A 22 16.69 -38.92 -3.41
CA ALA A 22 15.67 -39.16 -4.41
C ALA A 22 14.56 -40.04 -3.82
N THR A 23 13.31 -39.75 -4.19
CA THR A 23 12.09 -40.42 -3.71
C THR A 23 12.18 -41.95 -3.73
N PRO A 24 11.98 -42.68 -2.61
CA PRO A 24 11.77 -44.11 -2.64
C PRO A 24 10.31 -44.43 -2.96
N ASP A 25 10.14 -45.47 -3.77
CA ASP A 25 8.88 -46.07 -4.20
C ASP A 25 8.02 -46.54 -3.00
N ALA A 26 6.70 -46.47 -3.18
CA ALA A 26 5.71 -46.66 -2.13
C ALA A 26 5.49 -48.14 -1.79
N SER A 27 6.41 -48.77 -1.05
CA SER A 27 6.11 -49.93 -0.20
C SER A 27 7.31 -50.37 0.64
N ALA A 28 7.34 -50.04 1.94
CA ALA A 28 7.97 -50.89 2.98
C ALA A 28 7.87 -50.28 4.39
N ALA A 29 7.34 -51.10 5.31
CA ALA A 29 7.69 -51.30 6.72
C ALA A 29 8.16 -50.12 7.59
N THR A 30 7.37 -49.83 8.62
CA THR A 30 7.77 -49.10 9.83
C THR A 30 8.98 -49.77 10.48
N ARG A 31 10.15 -49.14 10.42
CA ARG A 31 11.31 -49.49 11.26
C ARG A 31 11.60 -48.32 12.20
N THR A 32 11.44 -48.57 13.49
CA THR A 32 11.88 -47.66 14.55
C THR A 32 13.37 -47.91 14.80
N TRP A 33 14.19 -46.87 14.69
CA TRP A 33 15.63 -46.95 15.01
C TRP A 33 15.93 -46.02 16.18
N ASN A 34 16.48 -46.57 17.26
CA ASN A 34 17.03 -45.83 18.38
C ASN A 34 18.54 -45.74 18.19
N ALA A 35 19.06 -44.54 17.95
CA ALA A 35 20.49 -44.26 18.02
C ALA A 35 20.72 -43.24 19.15
N SER A 36 21.57 -43.59 20.12
CA SER A 36 22.11 -42.63 21.08
C SER A 36 23.49 -42.19 20.59
N VAL A 37 23.74 -40.88 20.59
CA VAL A 37 25.07 -40.32 20.34
C VAL A 37 25.35 -39.32 21.46
N SER A 38 26.42 -39.57 22.23
CA SER A 38 26.93 -38.65 23.24
C SER A 38 27.98 -37.73 22.62
N GLY A 39 27.73 -36.42 22.65
CA GLY A 39 28.61 -35.35 22.17
C GLY A 39 27.76 -34.16 21.71
N ASN A 40 28.20 -32.93 21.98
CA ASN A 40 27.43 -31.67 21.89
C ASN A 40 27.02 -31.24 20.46
N THR A 41 26.79 -32.17 19.55
CA THR A 41 26.26 -31.93 18.21
C THR A 41 25.41 -33.13 17.80
N GLN A 42 24.10 -33.06 18.03
CA GLN A 42 23.18 -34.10 17.57
C GLN A 42 22.83 -33.85 16.09
N THR A 43 23.15 -34.82 15.24
CA THR A 43 22.80 -34.81 13.82
C THR A 43 21.54 -35.67 13.63
N TRP A 44 20.50 -35.12 12.99
CA TRP A 44 19.21 -35.79 12.84
C TRP A 44 18.95 -36.20 11.40
N LEU A 45 18.43 -37.41 11.20
CA LEU A 45 18.11 -37.94 9.87
C LEU A 45 16.72 -37.45 9.39
N PRO A 46 16.51 -37.30 8.08
CA PRO A 46 15.20 -36.96 7.53
C PRO A 46 14.15 -38.04 7.84
N GLY A 47 12.95 -37.63 8.27
CA GLY A 47 11.79 -38.54 8.45
C GLY A 47 11.59 -39.12 9.86
N THR A 48 12.49 -38.85 10.81
CA THR A 48 12.27 -39.20 12.22
C THR A 48 11.48 -38.11 12.94
N ALA A 49 10.55 -38.52 13.83
CA ALA A 49 9.86 -37.58 14.71
C ALA A 49 10.89 -36.84 15.59
N PHE A 50 10.85 -35.51 15.55
CA PHE A 50 11.64 -34.68 16.44
C PHE A 50 11.03 -34.76 17.84
N SER A 51 11.70 -35.46 18.75
CA SER A 51 11.39 -35.49 20.19
C SER A 51 12.64 -35.04 20.94
N PRO A 52 12.76 -33.75 21.28
CA PRO A 52 13.98 -33.23 21.84
C PRO A 52 14.03 -33.52 23.34
N SER A 53 14.45 -34.72 23.71
CA SER A 53 15.00 -34.92 25.04
C SER A 53 16.35 -34.20 25.11
N GLY A 54 16.37 -32.96 25.60
CA GLY A 54 17.62 -32.21 25.85
C GLY A 54 17.67 -30.75 25.44
N LEU A 55 16.56 -30.15 24.97
CA LEU A 55 16.51 -28.68 24.86
C LEU A 55 16.45 -28.06 26.26
N ASN A 56 17.13 -26.93 26.43
CA ASN A 56 17.03 -26.06 27.60
C ASN A 56 16.49 -24.70 27.18
N ASP A 57 15.92 -23.98 28.15
CA ASP A 57 15.60 -22.56 27.98
C ASP A 57 16.85 -21.78 27.55
N GLY A 58 16.72 -20.97 26.50
CA GLY A 58 17.77 -20.18 25.90
C GLY A 58 18.48 -20.83 24.70
N ASP A 59 18.12 -22.06 24.32
CA ASP A 59 18.78 -22.73 23.19
C ASP A 59 18.42 -22.11 21.82
N THR A 60 19.36 -22.20 20.88
CA THR A 60 19.20 -21.77 19.48
C THR A 60 19.14 -22.98 18.57
N ILE A 61 18.12 -23.06 17.71
CA ILE A 61 17.96 -24.11 16.70
C ILE A 61 18.27 -23.52 15.31
N ILE A 62 19.25 -24.07 14.60
CA ILE A 62 19.57 -23.70 13.22
C ILE A 62 19.28 -24.86 12.28
N PHE A 63 18.49 -24.59 11.23
CA PHE A 63 18.25 -25.48 10.10
C PHE A 63 19.13 -25.06 8.91
N PRO A 64 20.31 -25.69 8.72
CA PRO A 64 21.31 -25.25 7.73
C PRO A 64 21.01 -25.64 6.27
N ASN A 65 20.17 -26.66 6.01
CA ASN A 65 20.02 -27.26 4.67
C ASN A 65 18.64 -27.04 4.03
N SER A 66 18.60 -27.14 2.70
CA SER A 66 17.40 -27.04 1.86
C SER A 66 16.49 -28.25 2.05
N ASN A 67 15.17 -28.02 2.12
CA ASN A 67 14.10 -29.01 2.21
C ASN A 67 13.94 -29.66 3.60
N VAL A 68 13.88 -28.84 4.65
CA VAL A 68 13.40 -29.33 5.95
C VAL A 68 11.86 -29.38 5.90
N HIS A 69 11.32 -30.58 5.75
CA HIS A 69 9.89 -30.87 5.94
C HIS A 69 9.67 -31.32 7.38
N LEU A 70 9.41 -30.38 8.28
CA LEU A 70 9.00 -30.71 9.64
C LEU A 70 7.49 -30.96 9.63
N ARG A 71 7.11 -32.24 9.56
CA ARG A 71 5.70 -32.67 9.60
C ARG A 71 5.02 -32.44 10.96
N SER A 72 5.80 -32.36 12.04
CA SER A 72 5.33 -32.06 13.39
C SER A 72 6.54 -31.88 14.31
N ILE A 73 6.56 -30.84 15.14
CA ILE A 73 7.35 -30.82 16.38
C ILE A 73 6.42 -31.38 17.46
N TYR A 74 6.66 -32.62 17.89
CA TYR A 74 5.93 -33.19 19.02
C TYR A 74 6.80 -32.98 20.25
N ASN A 75 6.56 -31.89 20.97
CA ASN A 75 7.33 -31.60 22.17
C ASN A 75 6.50 -31.91 23.41
N ALA A 76 7.04 -32.78 24.28
CA ALA A 76 6.40 -33.14 25.54
C ALA A 76 6.66 -32.12 26.67
N GLY A 77 7.26 -30.97 26.37
CA GLY A 77 7.59 -29.92 27.34
C GLY A 77 7.53 -28.50 26.75
N ASP A 78 7.30 -27.52 27.63
CA ASP A 78 7.38 -26.08 27.36
C ASP A 78 8.86 -25.65 27.41
N TYR A 79 9.38 -25.02 26.35
CA TYR A 79 10.75 -24.51 26.29
C TYR A 79 10.77 -23.06 25.80
N ASP A 80 11.55 -22.18 26.44
CA ASP A 80 11.82 -20.80 26.00
C ASP A 80 13.05 -20.78 25.08
N LEU A 81 12.86 -20.97 23.78
CA LEU A 81 13.97 -20.94 22.81
C LEU A 81 14.43 -19.50 22.54
N SER A 82 15.75 -19.25 22.50
CA SER A 82 16.28 -17.90 22.22
C SER A 82 16.21 -17.51 20.74
N ARG A 83 16.29 -18.49 19.82
CA ARG A 83 16.30 -18.26 18.36
C ARG A 83 16.00 -19.54 17.58
N VAL A 84 15.21 -19.42 16.51
CA VAL A 84 15.03 -20.46 15.49
C VAL A 84 15.37 -19.86 14.12
N GLU A 85 16.34 -20.44 13.41
CA GLU A 85 16.83 -19.92 12.12
C GLU A 85 16.66 -20.95 11.00
N PHE A 86 16.04 -20.53 9.89
CA PHE A 86 15.94 -21.31 8.65
C PHE A 86 16.84 -20.70 7.57
N ARG A 87 17.90 -21.40 7.15
CA ARG A 87 18.85 -20.85 6.16
C ARG A 87 18.41 -21.03 4.70
N LYS A 88 17.43 -21.91 4.42
CA LYS A 88 16.85 -22.22 3.09
C LYS A 88 15.36 -22.66 3.23
N ALA A 89 14.66 -22.92 2.12
CA ALA A 89 13.24 -23.29 2.11
C ALA A 89 12.90 -24.54 2.95
N GLY A 90 11.76 -24.49 3.64
CA GLY A 90 11.19 -25.55 4.45
C GLY A 90 9.75 -25.20 4.85
N TYR A 91 8.98 -26.20 5.29
CA TYR A 91 7.62 -26.01 5.79
C TYR A 91 7.56 -26.56 7.21
N LEU A 92 7.02 -25.77 8.14
CA LEU A 92 6.59 -26.26 9.44
C LEU A 92 5.09 -26.52 9.33
N VAL A 93 4.69 -27.78 9.43
CA VAL A 93 3.27 -28.16 9.48
C VAL A 93 2.94 -28.53 10.91
N GLU A 94 2.07 -27.76 11.55
CA GLU A 94 1.51 -28.10 12.85
C GLU A 94 0.32 -29.05 12.65
N LYS A 95 0.35 -30.22 13.28
CA LYS A 95 -0.76 -31.18 13.24
C LYS A 95 -1.55 -31.04 14.53
N SER A 96 -2.83 -30.71 14.41
CA SER A 96 -3.77 -30.53 15.53
C SER A 96 -3.69 -31.67 16.56
N GLY A 97 -3.21 -31.37 17.77
CA GLY A 97 -3.18 -32.28 18.91
C GLY A 97 -2.22 -31.82 20.00
N ASN A 98 -2.74 -31.60 21.22
CA ASN A 98 -2.08 -31.20 22.47
C ASN A 98 -0.89 -30.24 22.36
N PHE A 99 -1.20 -28.97 22.67
CA PHE A 99 -0.34 -27.79 22.64
C PHE A 99 1.07 -28.02 23.20
N THR A 100 2.08 -27.87 22.34
CA THR A 100 3.42 -27.48 22.79
C THR A 100 3.45 -25.95 22.84
N ARG A 101 3.64 -25.41 24.02
CA ARG A 101 3.71 -23.97 24.24
C ARG A 101 5.16 -23.51 24.05
N ILE A 102 5.39 -22.63 23.10
CA ILE A 102 6.70 -22.00 22.91
C ILE A 102 6.62 -20.60 23.51
N SER A 103 7.01 -20.45 24.76
CA SER A 103 7.09 -19.15 25.43
C SER A 103 8.40 -18.45 25.09
N SER A 104 8.66 -18.16 23.81
CA SER A 104 9.83 -17.35 23.45
C SER A 104 9.52 -15.86 23.38
N ARG A 105 10.44 -15.06 23.90
CA ARG A 105 10.32 -13.58 23.91
C ARG A 105 10.57 -12.94 22.54
N ARG A 106 11.17 -13.67 21.59
CA ARG A 106 11.52 -13.15 20.26
C ARG A 106 11.52 -14.26 19.22
N TRP A 107 10.72 -14.08 18.16
CA TRP A 107 10.82 -14.87 16.94
C TRP A 107 11.52 -14.04 15.88
N GLN A 108 12.71 -14.46 15.44
CA GLN A 108 13.41 -13.86 14.31
C GLN A 108 13.51 -14.86 13.17
N ILE A 109 12.74 -14.64 12.10
CA ILE A 109 12.82 -15.45 10.88
C ILE A 109 13.65 -14.66 9.88
N ASN A 110 14.89 -15.10 9.61
CA ASN A 110 15.78 -14.51 8.62
C ASN A 110 15.74 -15.35 7.33
N GLN A 111 15.25 -14.80 6.23
CA GLN A 111 15.27 -15.47 4.93
C GLN A 111 16.07 -14.72 3.88
N THR A 112 16.89 -15.44 3.11
CA THR A 112 17.81 -14.83 2.14
C THR A 112 17.61 -15.27 0.68
N SER A 113 16.80 -16.29 0.36
CA SER A 113 16.75 -16.76 -1.05
C SER A 113 15.52 -17.53 -1.57
N GLN A 114 14.58 -18.06 -0.77
CA GLN A 114 13.45 -18.86 -1.29
C GLN A 114 12.18 -18.78 -0.41
N SER A 115 11.00 -19.03 -1.00
CA SER A 115 9.69 -18.95 -0.33
C SER A 115 9.47 -19.98 0.76
N VAL A 116 8.87 -19.56 1.87
CA VAL A 116 8.44 -20.43 2.97
C VAL A 116 7.01 -20.11 3.36
N SER A 117 6.22 -21.17 3.51
CA SER A 117 4.89 -21.11 4.09
C SER A 117 4.95 -21.67 5.51
N LEU A 118 4.57 -20.87 6.51
CA LEU A 118 4.39 -21.33 7.88
C LEU A 118 2.91 -21.37 8.20
N ALA A 119 2.43 -22.58 8.54
CA ALA A 119 1.13 -22.78 9.15
C ALA A 119 1.33 -23.06 10.65
N CYS A 120 1.29 -22.00 11.45
CA CYS A 120 1.38 -22.08 12.90
C CYS A 120 0.33 -21.18 13.54
N GLU A 121 -0.37 -21.69 14.55
CA GLU A 121 -1.20 -20.85 15.41
C GLU A 121 -0.30 -20.22 16.49
N LEU A 122 0.10 -18.95 16.29
CA LEU A 122 0.94 -18.24 17.27
C LEU A 122 0.09 -17.75 18.45
N ALA A 123 -0.41 -18.66 19.29
CA ALA A 123 -1.16 -18.31 20.49
C ALA A 123 -0.20 -17.91 21.63
N ASN A 124 -0.07 -16.60 21.89
CA ASN A 124 0.70 -16.10 23.02
C ASN A 124 -0.16 -16.08 24.29
N MET A 125 0.24 -16.79 25.35
CA MET A 125 -0.47 -16.72 26.64
C MET A 125 0.26 -15.88 27.70
N PHE A 126 1.58 -15.65 27.62
CA PHE A 126 2.30 -14.88 28.66
C PHE A 126 3.57 -14.18 28.13
N GLY A 127 3.54 -12.84 28.09
CA GLY A 127 4.71 -11.95 27.93
C GLY A 127 4.80 -11.22 26.57
N PRO A 128 5.59 -10.12 26.49
CA PRO A 128 5.84 -9.39 25.25
C PRO A 128 6.60 -10.26 24.26
N THR A 129 5.90 -10.79 23.26
CA THR A 129 6.51 -11.45 22.11
C THR A 129 6.57 -10.45 20.96
N VAL A 130 7.79 -10.12 20.55
CA VAL A 130 8.03 -9.42 19.28
C VAL A 130 8.17 -10.49 18.20
N ILE A 131 7.25 -10.47 17.24
CA ILE A 131 7.40 -11.23 15.99
C ILE A 131 8.15 -10.32 15.03
N GLU A 132 9.40 -10.68 14.71
CA GLU A 132 10.27 -9.96 13.80
C GLU A 132 10.49 -10.81 12.54
N VAL A 133 9.74 -10.53 11.48
CA VAL A 133 9.92 -11.19 10.18
C VAL A 133 10.92 -10.38 9.37
N THR A 134 12.11 -10.93 9.12
CA THR A 134 13.15 -10.28 8.30
C THR A 134 13.35 -11.05 7.00
N ASN A 135 12.80 -10.52 5.91
CA ASN A 135 12.85 -11.19 4.61
C ASN A 135 13.68 -10.40 3.59
N ALA A 136 14.80 -10.96 3.15
CA ALA A 136 15.77 -10.28 2.30
C ALA A 136 15.62 -10.57 0.79
N GLY A 137 14.67 -11.40 0.33
CA GLY A 137 14.57 -11.58 -1.13
C GLY A 137 13.54 -12.53 -1.77
N ALA A 138 12.82 -13.38 -1.03
CA ALA A 138 11.81 -14.29 -1.64
C ALA A 138 10.45 -14.14 -0.96
N GLY A 139 9.33 -14.41 -1.65
CA GLY A 139 8.01 -14.26 -1.03
C GLY A 139 7.81 -15.21 0.15
N PHE A 140 7.40 -14.71 1.31
CA PHE A 140 7.10 -15.46 2.53
C PHE A 140 5.60 -15.44 2.77
N GLU A 141 5.00 -16.59 3.05
CA GLU A 141 3.57 -16.71 3.29
C GLU A 141 3.34 -17.22 4.71
N LEU A 142 2.55 -16.47 5.49
CA LEU A 142 2.03 -16.91 6.77
C LEU A 142 0.64 -17.44 6.51
N ASP A 143 0.54 -18.76 6.32
CA ASP A 143 -0.72 -19.45 6.02
C ASP A 143 -1.19 -20.17 7.29
N GLY A 144 -1.73 -19.37 8.20
CA GLY A 144 -2.11 -19.77 9.55
C GLY A 144 -2.29 -18.48 10.33
N GLY A 145 -3.47 -18.27 10.90
CA GLY A 145 -3.82 -16.97 11.47
C GLY A 145 -2.74 -16.46 12.42
N ILE A 146 -2.31 -15.20 12.24
CA ILE A 146 -1.58 -14.53 13.31
C ILE A 146 -2.64 -14.17 14.35
N TYR A 147 -2.89 -15.08 15.28
CA TYR A 147 -3.74 -14.83 16.44
C TYR A 147 -2.94 -14.05 17.45
N ALA A 148 -2.94 -12.73 17.33
CA ALA A 148 -2.36 -11.87 18.33
C ALA A 148 -3.24 -11.91 19.59
N ASN A 149 -3.14 -12.96 20.41
CA ASN A 149 -3.65 -12.96 21.79
C ASN A 149 -2.72 -12.11 22.68
N ASN A 150 -2.40 -10.90 22.21
CA ASN A 150 -1.36 -10.09 22.80
C ASN A 150 -1.90 -9.29 23.98
N THR A 151 -1.98 -9.95 25.14
CA THR A 151 -2.27 -9.29 26.41
C THR A 151 -1.22 -8.24 26.80
N SER A 152 -0.06 -8.22 26.13
CA SER A 152 1.10 -7.37 26.46
C SER A 152 1.37 -6.19 25.51
N GLY A 153 0.56 -5.97 24.47
CA GLY A 153 0.61 -4.77 23.61
C GLY A 153 1.87 -4.60 22.74
N SER A 154 2.69 -5.64 22.57
CA SER A 154 3.90 -5.56 21.72
C SER A 154 3.57 -5.52 20.21
N PRO A 155 4.27 -4.71 19.40
CA PRO A 155 4.02 -4.65 17.97
C PRO A 155 4.53 -5.90 17.24
N ILE A 156 3.79 -6.34 16.21
CA ILE A 156 4.29 -7.22 15.15
C ILE A 156 5.12 -6.36 14.21
N THR A 157 6.40 -6.70 14.02
CA THR A 157 7.30 -5.94 13.15
C THR A 157 7.69 -6.76 11.93
N ILE A 158 7.36 -6.27 10.74
CA ILE A 158 7.68 -6.89 9.47
C ILE A 158 8.68 -5.99 8.77
N GLN A 159 9.85 -6.54 8.44
CA GLN A 159 10.96 -5.79 7.86
C GLN A 159 11.64 -6.57 6.72
N GLY A 160 12.20 -5.84 5.77
CA GLY A 160 12.98 -6.41 4.67
C GLY A 160 12.45 -6.06 3.28
N ALA A 161 13.12 -6.60 2.27
CA ALA A 161 12.85 -6.36 0.85
C ALA A 161 11.89 -7.40 0.24
N GLY A 162 11.69 -8.55 0.89
CA GLY A 162 10.80 -9.61 0.42
C GLY A 162 9.31 -9.30 0.64
N ASN A 163 8.46 -10.05 -0.07
CA ASN A 163 7.01 -9.96 0.12
C ASN A 163 6.57 -10.88 1.26
N VAL A 164 5.62 -10.43 2.08
CA VAL A 164 5.00 -11.21 3.16
C VAL A 164 3.50 -11.22 2.92
N THR A 165 2.87 -12.39 2.88
CA THR A 165 1.40 -12.52 2.81
C THR A 165 0.87 -13.05 4.12
N VAL A 166 -0.20 -12.43 4.63
CA VAL A 166 -0.95 -12.85 5.82
C VAL A 166 -2.40 -13.07 5.39
N THR A 167 -2.88 -14.30 5.49
CA THR A 167 -4.23 -14.71 5.04
C THR A 167 -5.28 -14.64 6.15
N THR A 168 -4.86 -14.63 7.40
CA THR A 168 -5.75 -14.46 8.55
C THR A 168 -5.02 -13.71 9.66
N LEU A 169 -5.64 -12.66 10.14
CA LEU A 169 -5.15 -11.80 11.20
C LEU A 169 -6.35 -11.40 12.05
N SER A 170 -6.43 -12.00 13.23
CA SER A 170 -7.54 -11.79 14.16
C SER A 170 -6.97 -11.47 15.53
N ASP A 171 -7.48 -10.39 16.12
CA ASP A 171 -7.22 -10.04 17.51
C ASP A 171 -8.58 -9.77 18.17
N ASP A 172 -8.92 -10.57 19.19
CA ASP A 172 -10.16 -10.44 19.94
C ASP A 172 -9.99 -9.61 21.23
N ARG A 173 -8.78 -9.20 21.63
CA ARG A 173 -8.51 -8.78 23.02
C ARG A 173 -7.59 -7.59 23.26
N ASN A 174 -6.79 -7.07 22.32
CA ASN A 174 -5.97 -5.87 22.60
C ASN A 174 -5.52 -5.15 21.30
N PRO A 175 -4.97 -3.92 21.36
CA PRO A 175 -4.52 -3.25 20.14
C PRO A 175 -3.22 -3.90 19.64
N ALA A 176 -3.33 -4.83 18.69
CA ALA A 176 -2.18 -5.22 17.89
C ALA A 176 -1.62 -4.00 17.16
N SER A 177 -0.35 -3.68 17.39
CA SER A 177 0.38 -2.75 16.52
C SER A 177 1.10 -3.53 15.43
N ILE A 178 1.01 -3.10 14.18
CA ILE A 178 1.76 -3.69 13.06
C ILE A 178 2.69 -2.62 12.51
N ILE A 179 3.98 -2.91 12.53
CA ILE A 179 5.01 -2.01 12.00
C ILE A 179 5.56 -2.65 10.73
N LYS A 180 5.41 -1.96 9.60
CA LYS A 180 5.96 -2.36 8.30
C LYS A 180 7.15 -1.47 7.93
N ASN A 181 8.31 -2.09 7.84
CA ASN A 181 9.59 -1.51 7.43
C ASN A 181 10.15 -2.20 6.17
N GLY A 182 11.15 -1.61 5.55
CA GLY A 182 11.83 -2.15 4.37
C GLY A 182 11.04 -1.98 3.08
N THR A 183 11.67 -2.26 1.94
CA THR A 183 11.14 -1.97 0.60
C THR A 183 10.12 -2.99 0.10
N GLY A 184 9.97 -4.14 0.77
CA GLY A 184 9.08 -5.21 0.35
C GLY A 184 7.59 -4.90 0.57
N THR A 185 6.73 -5.85 0.16
CA THR A 185 5.27 -5.75 0.31
C THR A 185 4.78 -6.60 1.48
N LEU A 186 3.95 -6.03 2.35
CA LEU A 186 3.09 -6.81 3.25
C LEU A 186 1.70 -6.88 2.65
N SER A 187 1.21 -8.07 2.34
CA SER A 187 -0.13 -8.32 1.83
C SER A 187 -0.99 -8.90 2.95
N ILE A 188 -2.01 -8.16 3.35
CA ILE A 188 -3.04 -8.65 4.28
C ILE A 188 -4.26 -8.97 3.42
N VAL A 189 -4.56 -10.26 3.28
CA VAL A 189 -5.62 -10.78 2.42
C VAL A 189 -6.60 -11.60 3.26
N GLY A 190 -7.82 -11.80 2.75
CA GLY A 190 -8.89 -12.50 3.48
C GLY A 190 -9.61 -11.62 4.51
N ASP A 191 -10.46 -12.25 5.32
CA ASP A 191 -11.29 -11.57 6.32
C ASP A 191 -10.52 -11.44 7.63
N ASN A 192 -10.02 -10.24 7.93
CA ASN A 192 -9.15 -9.96 9.06
C ASN A 192 -9.89 -9.10 10.10
N THR A 193 -10.07 -9.62 11.31
CA THR A 193 -10.88 -8.98 12.35
C THR A 193 -10.04 -8.14 13.32
N LEU A 194 -9.15 -7.31 12.81
CA LEU A 194 -8.36 -6.39 13.64
C LEU A 194 -9.26 -5.34 14.32
N ARG A 195 -9.11 -5.20 15.64
CA ARG A 195 -9.83 -4.20 16.46
C ARG A 195 -8.85 -3.31 17.20
N ASN A 196 -9.10 -2.00 17.16
CA ASN A 196 -8.25 -0.97 17.81
C ASN A 196 -6.75 -1.04 17.46
N ALA A 197 -6.41 -1.71 16.36
CA ALA A 197 -5.04 -1.86 15.90
C ALA A 197 -4.45 -0.54 15.36
N THR A 198 -3.16 -0.34 15.60
CA THR A 198 -2.36 0.73 14.97
C THR A 198 -1.43 0.13 13.94
N ILE A 199 -1.37 0.73 12.77
CA ILE A 199 -0.51 0.26 11.69
C ILE A 199 0.42 1.37 11.28
N GLN A 200 1.70 1.07 11.33
CA GLN A 200 2.73 2.01 10.99
C GLN A 200 3.48 1.49 9.77
N LEU A 201 3.15 2.05 8.60
CA LEU A 201 3.82 1.76 7.33
C LEU A 201 4.96 2.75 7.13
N ASN A 202 6.13 2.48 7.70
CA ASN A 202 7.29 3.36 7.59
C ASN A 202 7.91 3.35 6.18
N SER A 203 7.91 2.19 5.52
CA SER A 203 8.45 2.01 4.17
C SER A 203 7.90 0.79 3.42
N GLY A 204 8.03 0.83 2.09
CA GLY A 204 7.60 -0.23 1.19
C GLY A 204 6.09 -0.22 0.98
N TYR A 205 5.51 -1.39 0.76
CA TYR A 205 4.11 -1.52 0.39
C TYR A 205 3.29 -2.25 1.45
N LEU A 206 2.07 -1.78 1.70
CA LEU A 206 1.02 -2.52 2.39
C LEU A 206 -0.11 -2.75 1.41
N PHE A 207 -0.36 -3.99 1.01
CA PHE A 207 -1.50 -4.37 0.19
C PHE A 207 -2.64 -4.85 1.09
N CYS A 208 -3.75 -4.10 1.11
CA CYS A 208 -4.96 -4.46 1.81
C CYS A 208 -5.97 -5.07 0.82
N GLY A 209 -6.05 -6.40 0.80
CA GLY A 209 -6.87 -7.15 -0.17
C GLY A 209 -8.23 -7.63 0.35
N GLY A 210 -8.51 -7.53 1.64
CA GLY A 210 -9.75 -8.05 2.24
C GLY A 210 -10.41 -7.08 3.21
N SER A 211 -11.39 -7.56 3.99
CA SER A 211 -11.95 -6.75 5.07
C SER A 211 -10.92 -6.68 6.17
N VAL A 212 -10.20 -5.59 6.25
CA VAL A 212 -9.31 -5.34 7.36
C VAL A 212 -9.95 -4.19 8.14
N TRP A 213 -9.99 -4.33 9.46
CA TRP A 213 -10.37 -3.28 10.41
C TRP A 213 -11.86 -3.05 10.71
N SER A 214 -12.18 -3.23 11.99
CA SER A 214 -13.24 -2.44 12.62
C SER A 214 -12.92 -0.94 12.52
N GLY A 215 -13.94 -0.07 12.52
CA GLY A 215 -13.77 1.39 12.32
C GLY A 215 -12.84 2.12 13.30
N ASN A 216 -12.30 1.46 14.32
CA ASN A 216 -11.44 2.03 15.35
C ASN A 216 -9.93 1.83 15.09
N CYS A 217 -9.54 1.26 13.96
CA CYS A 217 -8.11 1.12 13.65
C CYS A 217 -7.52 2.40 13.07
N HIS A 218 -6.20 2.55 13.20
CA HIS A 218 -5.49 3.72 12.69
C HIS A 218 -4.27 3.29 11.88
N THR A 219 -4.14 3.82 10.66
CA THR A 219 -3.00 3.56 9.77
C THR A 219 -2.21 4.84 9.54
N THR A 220 -0.95 4.85 9.95
CA THR A 220 0.03 5.90 9.63
C THR A 220 0.89 5.43 8.46
N ILE A 221 0.88 6.18 7.37
CA ILE A 221 1.71 5.95 6.19
C ILE A 221 2.89 6.92 6.27
N GLY A 222 4.11 6.42 6.45
CA GLY A 222 5.34 7.20 6.39
C GLY A 222 5.71 7.59 4.95
N SER A 223 6.65 8.52 4.79
CA SER A 223 7.04 9.07 3.47
C SER A 223 7.63 8.05 2.49
N GLY A 224 8.19 6.94 2.98
CA GLY A 224 8.64 5.84 2.15
C GLY A 224 7.59 4.73 1.93
N GLY A 225 6.39 4.92 2.47
CA GLY A 225 5.31 3.94 2.51
C GLY A 225 4.26 4.14 1.44
N THR A 226 3.68 3.05 0.95
CA THR A 226 2.55 3.07 0.01
C THR A 226 1.46 2.07 0.43
N LEU A 227 0.25 2.58 0.70
CA LEU A 227 -0.94 1.77 0.94
C LEU A 227 -1.62 1.44 -0.39
N LEU A 228 -1.89 0.15 -0.61
CA LEU A 228 -2.44 -0.44 -1.82
C LEU A 228 -3.68 -1.29 -1.53
N GLY A 229 -4.38 -1.68 -2.59
CA GLY A 229 -5.42 -2.71 -2.59
C GLY A 229 -6.84 -2.15 -2.67
N SER A 230 -7.82 -3.01 -2.39
CA SER A 230 -9.26 -2.71 -2.44
C SER A 230 -10.00 -3.14 -1.19
N GLY A 231 -9.26 -3.33 -0.11
CA GLY A 231 -9.83 -3.72 1.16
C GLY A 231 -10.53 -2.57 1.87
N VAL A 232 -10.91 -2.87 3.10
CA VAL A 232 -11.41 -1.89 4.07
C VAL A 232 -10.25 -1.46 4.95
N VAL A 233 -10.23 -0.21 5.41
CA VAL A 233 -9.34 0.37 6.43
C VAL A 233 -10.06 1.26 7.45
N GLY A 234 -9.41 1.44 8.61
CA GLY A 234 -9.86 2.35 9.66
C GLY A 234 -9.62 3.81 9.29
N SER A 235 -9.04 4.60 10.19
CA SER A 235 -8.56 5.96 9.89
C SER A 235 -7.17 5.94 9.25
N ILE A 236 -6.81 6.97 8.48
CA ILE A 236 -5.51 7.12 7.83
C ILE A 236 -4.87 8.48 8.18
N GLU A 237 -3.60 8.45 8.58
CA GLU A 237 -2.68 9.60 8.48
C GLU A 237 -1.67 9.33 7.35
N ASN A 238 -1.78 10.06 6.24
CA ASN A 238 -1.00 9.84 5.02
C ASN A 238 0.17 10.80 4.88
N ARG A 239 1.40 10.34 5.14
CA ARG A 239 2.65 11.07 4.83
C ARG A 239 3.39 10.49 3.62
N GLY A 240 2.85 9.43 3.01
CA GLY A 240 3.41 8.74 1.84
C GLY A 240 2.40 8.71 0.70
N ILE A 241 2.08 7.51 0.20
CA ILE A 241 1.19 7.34 -0.96
C ILE A 241 -0.02 6.45 -0.59
N ILE A 242 -1.24 6.93 -0.87
CA ILE A 242 -2.44 6.08 -0.97
C ILE A 242 -2.68 5.76 -2.44
N ARG A 243 -2.75 4.49 -2.81
CA ARG A 243 -3.01 4.07 -4.19
C ARG A 243 -3.95 2.86 -4.20
N PRO A 244 -5.27 3.05 -4.30
CA PRO A 244 -6.18 1.92 -4.48
C PRO A 244 -5.74 1.07 -5.68
N GLY A 245 -5.84 -0.25 -5.56
CA GLY A 245 -5.39 -1.21 -6.58
C GLY A 245 -4.03 -1.87 -6.34
N GLN A 246 -3.49 -2.53 -7.36
CA GLN A 246 -2.26 -3.33 -7.25
C GLN A 246 -0.99 -2.54 -7.64
N THR A 247 0.17 -3.05 -7.21
CA THR A 247 1.50 -2.52 -7.58
C THR A 247 1.78 -2.62 -9.09
N VAL A 248 1.17 -3.58 -9.79
CA VAL A 248 1.45 -3.92 -11.19
C VAL A 248 0.45 -3.27 -12.15
N SER A 249 0.98 -2.54 -13.12
CA SER A 249 0.26 -1.66 -14.07
C SER A 249 -0.57 -2.38 -15.13
N SER A 250 -0.54 -3.71 -15.21
CA SER A 250 -1.26 -4.47 -16.24
C SER A 250 -2.69 -4.81 -15.86
N ASP A 251 -3.07 -4.68 -14.59
CA ASP A 251 -4.45 -4.92 -14.17
C ASP A 251 -5.32 -3.69 -14.47
N THR A 252 -6.36 -3.90 -15.27
CA THR A 252 -7.33 -2.86 -15.65
C THR A 252 -8.60 -2.93 -14.84
N ARG A 253 -8.67 -3.79 -13.82
CA ARG A 253 -9.82 -3.87 -12.91
C ARG A 253 -9.87 -2.60 -12.06
N ALA A 254 -11.09 -2.17 -11.78
CA ALA A 254 -11.34 -1.08 -10.85
C ALA A 254 -11.19 -1.57 -9.41
N TYR A 255 -10.42 -0.85 -8.61
CA TYR A 255 -10.25 -1.14 -7.20
C TYR A 255 -10.78 -0.01 -6.32
N THR A 256 -11.58 -0.36 -5.31
CA THR A 256 -12.06 0.60 -4.32
C THR A 256 -11.43 0.33 -2.97
N LEU A 257 -10.60 1.25 -2.49
CA LEU A 257 -10.15 1.22 -1.10
C LEU A 257 -11.21 1.92 -0.23
N THR A 258 -11.69 1.24 0.81
CA THR A 258 -12.71 1.80 1.71
C THR A 258 -12.07 2.22 3.03
N VAL A 259 -12.39 3.42 3.52
CA VAL A 259 -11.86 4.02 4.75
C VAL A 259 -13.01 4.38 5.67
N TYR A 260 -13.13 3.71 6.82
CA TYR A 260 -14.21 3.98 7.78
C TYR A 260 -13.92 5.19 8.69
N GLY A 261 -12.65 5.53 8.88
CA GLY A 261 -12.23 6.67 9.70
C GLY A 261 -11.88 7.92 8.88
N PRO A 262 -11.42 8.99 9.54
CA PRO A 262 -10.92 10.17 8.84
C PRO A 262 -9.65 9.87 8.05
N VAL A 263 -9.43 10.64 6.99
CA VAL A 263 -8.17 10.68 6.22
C VAL A 263 -7.53 12.05 6.41
N THR A 264 -6.29 12.11 6.88
CA THR A 264 -5.50 13.34 6.97
C THR A 264 -4.23 13.22 6.14
N SER A 265 -3.96 14.20 5.28
CA SER A 265 -2.82 14.17 4.38
C SER A 265 -2.00 15.47 4.48
N PRO A 266 -0.94 15.52 5.32
CA PRO A 266 -0.04 16.67 5.37
C PRO A 266 0.69 16.93 4.04
N ALA A 267 1.35 18.09 3.99
CA ALA A 267 2.17 18.53 2.86
C ALA A 267 3.21 17.47 2.46
N GLY A 268 3.33 17.20 1.16
CA GLY A 268 4.31 16.27 0.59
C GLY A 268 3.83 14.82 0.48
N SER A 269 2.60 14.52 0.92
CA SER A 269 1.93 13.25 0.66
C SER A 269 1.33 13.20 -0.74
N SER A 270 0.94 12.01 -1.19
CA SER A 270 0.22 11.82 -2.46
C SER A 270 -0.91 10.80 -2.36
N ALA A 271 -1.85 10.91 -3.29
CA ALA A 271 -2.76 9.85 -3.68
C ALA A 271 -2.54 9.52 -5.17
N SER A 272 -2.76 8.27 -5.57
CA SER A 272 -2.66 7.85 -6.96
C SER A 272 -3.85 6.99 -7.36
N VAL A 273 -4.41 7.25 -8.54
CA VAL A 273 -5.52 6.47 -9.10
C VAL A 273 -5.20 6.06 -10.53
N VAL A 274 -5.52 4.82 -10.89
CA VAL A 274 -5.49 4.37 -12.28
C VAL A 274 -6.83 4.68 -12.92
N LEU A 275 -6.82 5.52 -13.96
CA LEU A 275 -7.99 5.89 -14.73
C LEU A 275 -8.17 4.92 -15.90
N SER A 276 -9.31 4.22 -15.92
CA SER A 276 -9.68 3.22 -16.93
C SER A 276 -11.17 3.24 -17.24
N GLY A 277 -11.53 2.70 -18.41
CA GLY A 277 -12.90 2.53 -18.85
C GLY A 277 -13.61 3.84 -19.24
N TYR A 278 -14.95 3.78 -19.28
CA TYR A 278 -15.80 4.82 -19.87
C TYR A 278 -16.82 5.41 -18.89
N ALA A 279 -17.00 4.84 -17.69
CA ALA A 279 -18.11 5.14 -16.80
C ALA A 279 -17.69 5.14 -15.33
N ASP A 280 -18.52 5.71 -14.45
CA ASP A 280 -18.24 5.67 -13.01
C ASP A 280 -18.09 4.22 -12.51
N GLY A 281 -17.17 4.00 -11.57
CA GLY A 281 -16.80 2.66 -11.08
C GLY A 281 -15.87 1.82 -11.97
N SER A 282 -15.43 2.28 -13.15
CA SER A 282 -14.46 1.54 -13.98
C SER A 282 -12.98 1.87 -13.74
N MET A 283 -12.68 2.67 -12.70
CA MET A 283 -11.34 3.06 -12.30
C MET A 283 -11.13 2.85 -10.80
N ASP A 284 -9.89 3.00 -10.38
CA ASP A 284 -9.53 3.04 -8.97
C ASP A 284 -10.22 4.20 -8.27
N SER A 285 -10.73 3.94 -7.06
CA SER A 285 -11.40 4.93 -6.24
C SER A 285 -11.12 4.74 -4.76
N LEU A 286 -11.30 5.82 -4.01
CA LEU A 286 -11.24 5.84 -2.56
C LEU A 286 -12.64 6.15 -2.01
N THR A 287 -13.16 5.35 -1.10
CA THR A 287 -14.40 5.65 -0.37
C THR A 287 -14.06 6.01 1.07
N VAL A 288 -14.50 7.18 1.55
CA VAL A 288 -14.23 7.65 2.91
C VAL A 288 -15.56 7.92 3.63
N TYR A 289 -15.77 7.31 4.79
CA TYR A 289 -17.01 7.45 5.57
C TYR A 289 -16.99 8.61 6.58
N LYS A 290 -15.82 9.22 6.81
CA LYS A 290 -15.65 10.39 7.69
C LYS A 290 -14.95 11.52 6.94
N THR A 291 -14.55 12.57 7.66
CA THR A 291 -13.84 13.72 7.08
C THR A 291 -12.59 13.28 6.32
N SER A 292 -12.42 13.82 5.11
CA SER A 292 -11.20 13.67 4.32
C SER A 292 -10.52 15.03 4.12
N ASP A 293 -9.24 15.10 4.48
CA ASP A 293 -8.40 16.27 4.28
C ASP A 293 -7.22 15.92 3.38
N PHE A 294 -7.30 16.33 2.11
CA PHE A 294 -6.23 16.18 1.12
C PHE A 294 -5.49 17.50 0.85
N GLY A 295 -5.68 18.53 1.66
CA GLY A 295 -5.15 19.88 1.42
C GLY A 295 -3.63 19.96 1.20
N GLY A 296 -2.87 19.05 1.83
CA GLY A 296 -1.42 18.95 1.66
C GLY A 296 -0.97 17.88 0.65
N SER A 297 -1.89 17.12 0.08
CA SER A 297 -1.60 15.98 -0.78
C SER A 297 -1.66 16.35 -2.26
N THR A 298 -0.89 15.67 -3.10
CA THR A 298 -1.03 15.73 -4.56
C THR A 298 -1.79 14.52 -5.09
N LEU A 299 -2.70 14.71 -6.04
CA LEU A 299 -3.32 13.60 -6.76
C LEU A 299 -2.52 13.30 -8.04
N LEU A 300 -2.13 12.05 -8.18
CA LEU A 300 -1.41 11.51 -9.34
C LEU A 300 -2.35 10.62 -10.16
N PHE A 301 -2.36 10.83 -11.47
CA PHE A 301 -3.17 10.04 -12.40
C PHE A 301 -2.28 9.09 -13.19
N GLN A 302 -2.64 7.81 -13.19
CA GLN A 302 -2.11 6.84 -14.16
C GLN A 302 -3.19 6.59 -15.20
N LEU A 303 -2.97 7.10 -16.42
CA LEU A 303 -3.96 7.00 -17.48
C LEU A 303 -3.78 5.70 -18.29
N ASN A 304 -4.80 4.85 -18.33
CA ASN A 304 -4.85 3.73 -19.28
C ASN A 304 -5.40 4.22 -20.64
N ALA A 305 -4.92 3.63 -21.73
CA ALA A 305 -5.21 4.08 -23.10
C ALA A 305 -6.73 4.13 -23.44
N GLY A 306 -7.55 3.35 -22.73
CA GLY A 306 -9.00 3.31 -22.91
C GLY A 306 -9.80 4.34 -22.13
N PHE A 307 -9.19 5.17 -21.26
CA PHE A 307 -9.94 6.12 -20.46
C PHE A 307 -10.46 7.29 -21.30
N LYS A 308 -11.77 7.29 -21.55
CA LYS A 308 -12.45 8.34 -22.34
C LYS A 308 -13.94 8.42 -21.95
N PRO A 309 -14.27 8.93 -20.75
CA PRO A 309 -15.66 9.02 -20.32
C PRO A 309 -16.49 9.91 -21.27
N VAL A 310 -17.82 9.78 -21.19
CA VAL A 310 -18.74 10.63 -21.96
C VAL A 310 -18.63 12.08 -21.49
N ILE A 311 -18.75 13.04 -22.41
CA ILE A 311 -18.74 14.47 -22.04
C ILE A 311 -19.93 14.74 -21.11
N GLY A 312 -19.66 15.40 -19.99
CA GLY A 312 -20.65 15.71 -18.95
C GLY A 312 -20.90 14.59 -17.95
N GLU A 313 -20.35 13.38 -18.17
CA GLU A 313 -20.47 12.28 -17.21
C GLU A 313 -19.43 12.44 -16.08
N PRO A 314 -19.87 12.59 -14.81
CA PRO A 314 -18.97 12.69 -13.68
C PRO A 314 -18.44 11.31 -13.27
N ILE A 315 -17.14 11.24 -13.02
CA ILE A 315 -16.43 10.06 -12.55
C ILE A 315 -16.01 10.28 -11.09
N THR A 316 -16.40 9.41 -10.16
CA THR A 316 -16.07 9.58 -8.74
C THR A 316 -14.72 8.97 -8.39
N LEU A 317 -13.75 9.81 -8.02
CA LEU A 317 -12.42 9.36 -7.62
C LEU A 317 -12.29 9.20 -6.10
N VAL A 318 -12.89 10.15 -5.35
CA VAL A 318 -13.03 10.06 -3.90
C VAL A 318 -14.49 10.20 -3.53
N ARG A 319 -15.09 9.11 -3.07
CA ARG A 319 -16.48 9.07 -2.62
C ARG A 319 -16.57 9.38 -1.13
N SER A 320 -17.29 10.43 -0.78
CA SER A 320 -17.65 10.74 0.60
C SER A 320 -18.97 10.04 0.95
N ALA A 321 -18.88 8.99 1.76
CA ALA A 321 -20.00 8.14 2.17
C ALA A 321 -20.48 8.46 3.59
N GLY A 322 -21.71 8.06 3.93
CA GLY A 322 -22.26 8.25 5.27
C GLY A 322 -22.39 9.72 5.68
N ASP A 323 -21.87 10.06 6.86
CA ASP A 323 -21.83 11.40 7.45
C ASP A 323 -20.53 12.16 7.14
N ALA A 324 -19.75 11.71 6.15
CA ALA A 324 -18.54 12.39 5.73
C ALA A 324 -18.80 13.85 5.31
N SER A 325 -18.04 14.77 5.90
CA SER A 325 -17.97 16.16 5.47
C SER A 325 -17.21 16.28 4.14
N SER A 326 -17.34 17.43 3.47
CA SER A 326 -16.68 17.69 2.18
C SER A 326 -15.17 17.51 2.28
N SER A 327 -14.60 16.84 1.28
CA SER A 327 -13.16 16.67 1.14
C SER A 327 -12.49 18.02 0.93
N LYS A 328 -11.43 18.34 1.67
CA LYS A 328 -10.55 19.46 1.28
C LYS A 328 -9.85 19.11 -0.05
N PRO A 329 -9.74 20.07 -1.00
CA PRO A 329 -9.11 19.81 -2.28
C PRO A 329 -7.67 19.31 -2.20
N PHE A 330 -7.24 18.50 -3.16
CA PHE A 330 -5.83 18.20 -3.38
C PHE A 330 -5.05 19.48 -3.74
N SER A 331 -3.81 19.60 -3.26
CA SER A 331 -2.97 20.79 -3.45
C SER A 331 -2.69 21.16 -4.92
N ASN A 332 -2.74 20.17 -5.83
CA ASN A 332 -2.51 20.37 -7.26
C ASN A 332 -3.79 20.42 -8.11
N LEU A 333 -4.97 20.31 -7.49
CA LEU A 333 -6.26 20.26 -8.17
C LEU A 333 -7.31 21.05 -7.37
N SER A 334 -7.54 22.31 -7.74
CA SER A 334 -8.57 23.14 -7.11
C SER A 334 -10.00 22.80 -7.57
N GLU A 335 -11.01 23.35 -6.90
CA GLU A 335 -12.41 23.26 -7.33
C GLU A 335 -12.58 23.91 -8.71
N GLY A 336 -13.21 23.21 -9.65
CA GLY A 336 -13.51 23.71 -10.99
C GLY A 336 -12.31 23.77 -11.93
N GLN A 337 -11.13 23.30 -11.50
CA GLN A 337 -9.90 23.35 -12.31
C GLN A 337 -10.07 22.56 -13.60
N LEU A 338 -9.75 23.20 -14.71
CA LEU A 338 -9.64 22.56 -16.02
C LEU A 338 -8.22 22.06 -16.23
N PHE A 339 -8.09 20.83 -16.71
CA PHE A 339 -6.81 20.26 -17.11
C PHE A 339 -7.01 19.20 -18.19
N TYR A 340 -5.90 18.67 -18.70
CA TYR A 340 -5.90 17.59 -19.68
C TYR A 340 -4.67 16.71 -19.46
N PHE A 341 -4.70 15.48 -19.97
CA PHE A 341 -3.54 14.61 -19.94
C PHE A 341 -2.65 14.86 -21.16
N PRO A 342 -1.32 14.98 -21.02
CA PRO A 342 -0.42 15.16 -22.17
C PRO A 342 -0.57 14.09 -23.27
N SER A 343 -0.94 12.86 -22.89
CA SER A 343 -1.24 11.75 -23.80
C SER A 343 -2.59 11.87 -24.53
N GLN A 344 -3.45 12.81 -24.13
CA GLN A 344 -4.75 13.11 -24.72
C GLN A 344 -4.95 14.63 -24.86
N PRO A 345 -4.16 15.33 -25.72
CA PRO A 345 -4.03 16.80 -25.73
C PRO A 345 -5.28 17.60 -26.15
N ARG A 346 -6.44 16.96 -26.30
CA ARG A 346 -7.72 17.58 -26.71
C ARG A 346 -8.90 17.14 -25.84
N ILE A 347 -8.64 16.36 -24.79
CA ILE A 347 -9.67 15.87 -23.87
C ILE A 347 -9.51 16.61 -22.56
N PHE A 348 -10.50 17.45 -22.25
CA PHE A 348 -10.50 18.29 -21.07
C PHE A 348 -11.29 17.66 -19.96
N TYR A 349 -10.78 17.82 -18.75
CA TYR A 349 -11.42 17.38 -17.54
C TYR A 349 -11.55 18.54 -16.57
N GLN A 350 -12.66 18.55 -15.84
CA GLN A 350 -12.93 19.47 -14.76
C GLN A 350 -13.03 18.70 -13.45
N THR A 351 -12.37 19.20 -12.41
CA THR A 351 -12.53 18.69 -11.04
C THR A 351 -13.67 19.39 -10.31
N THR A 352 -14.41 18.65 -9.49
CA THR A 352 -15.27 19.22 -8.44
C THR A 352 -15.19 18.37 -7.18
N TYR A 353 -15.21 19.01 -6.02
CA TYR A 353 -15.26 18.43 -4.68
C TYR A 353 -16.67 18.52 -4.08
N ARG A 354 -17.64 18.99 -4.88
CA ARG A 354 -19.07 19.06 -4.56
C ARG A 354 -19.89 18.06 -5.38
N GLY A 355 -19.24 17.05 -5.94
CA GLY A 355 -19.85 16.04 -6.80
C GLY A 355 -20.43 14.85 -6.02
N GLY A 356 -20.88 13.86 -6.79
CA GLY A 356 -21.43 12.59 -6.28
C GLY A 356 -22.81 12.70 -5.61
N PRO A 357 -23.38 11.58 -5.16
CA PRO A 357 -24.76 11.53 -4.65
C PRO A 357 -25.04 12.44 -3.43
N ASN A 358 -24.01 12.70 -2.62
CA ASN A 358 -24.12 13.48 -1.39
C ASN A 358 -23.59 14.91 -1.53
N GLY A 359 -23.16 15.34 -2.73
CA GLY A 359 -22.61 16.68 -2.97
C GLY A 359 -21.29 16.97 -2.25
N ASN A 360 -20.59 15.93 -1.77
CA ASN A 360 -19.35 16.03 -0.98
C ASN A 360 -18.21 15.15 -1.55
N SER A 361 -18.40 14.56 -2.73
CA SER A 361 -17.40 13.69 -3.36
C SER A 361 -16.52 14.46 -4.33
N MET A 362 -15.28 13.99 -4.48
CA MET A 362 -14.43 14.43 -5.58
C MET A 362 -14.80 13.68 -6.84
N THR A 363 -15.24 14.41 -7.87
CA THR A 363 -15.50 13.88 -9.19
C THR A 363 -14.65 14.57 -10.25
N LEU A 364 -14.35 13.82 -11.30
CA LEU A 364 -13.70 14.25 -12.52
C LEU A 364 -14.72 14.18 -13.66
N THR A 365 -15.01 15.28 -14.32
CA THR A 365 -15.96 15.31 -15.43
C THR A 365 -15.22 15.65 -16.71
N ARG A 366 -15.37 14.83 -17.76
CA ARG A 366 -14.90 15.25 -19.07
C ARG A 366 -15.78 16.38 -19.57
N VAL A 367 -15.19 17.50 -19.93
CA VAL A 367 -15.92 18.65 -20.47
C VAL A 367 -15.66 18.81 -21.97
N ALA A 368 -16.53 19.58 -22.62
CA ALA A 368 -16.24 20.01 -23.99
C ALA A 368 -14.93 20.80 -24.01
N THR A 369 -14.19 20.70 -25.12
CA THR A 369 -13.00 21.53 -25.33
C THR A 369 -13.41 23.00 -25.15
N PRO A 370 -12.74 23.76 -24.25
CA PRO A 370 -13.02 25.17 -24.11
C PRO A 370 -12.91 25.84 -25.46
N LEU A 371 -13.98 26.51 -25.89
CA LEU A 371 -13.92 27.32 -27.10
C LEU A 371 -12.95 28.47 -26.84
N PRO A 372 -12.02 28.76 -27.76
CA PRO A 372 -11.17 29.94 -27.65
C PRO A 372 -12.05 31.18 -27.48
N SER A 373 -11.82 31.94 -26.42
CA SER A 373 -12.51 33.19 -26.14
C SER A 373 -11.48 34.29 -25.91
N LEU A 374 -11.69 35.43 -26.56
CA LEU A 374 -10.94 36.65 -26.35
C LEU A 374 -11.86 37.63 -25.64
N ASN A 375 -11.55 37.94 -24.38
CA ASN A 375 -12.26 38.92 -23.58
C ASN A 375 -11.49 40.24 -23.60
N SER A 376 -12.22 41.35 -23.61
CA SER A 376 -11.67 42.69 -23.56
C SER A 376 -12.22 43.46 -22.36
N THR A 377 -11.32 44.06 -21.58
CA THR A 377 -11.68 44.95 -20.47
C THR A 377 -11.01 46.29 -20.67
N MET A 378 -11.78 47.38 -20.58
CA MET A 378 -11.20 48.73 -20.55
C MET A 378 -10.79 49.07 -19.12
N THR A 379 -9.51 49.37 -18.91
CA THR A 379 -8.96 49.85 -17.63
C THR A 379 -8.50 51.30 -17.77
N SER A 380 -8.13 51.94 -16.66
CA SER A 380 -7.46 53.25 -16.69
C SER A 380 -6.11 53.22 -17.44
N GLY A 381 -5.53 52.04 -17.64
CA GLY A 381 -4.30 51.80 -18.40
C GLY A 381 -4.52 51.45 -19.87
N GLY A 382 -5.75 51.49 -20.38
CA GLY A 382 -6.12 51.16 -21.75
C GLY A 382 -6.91 49.85 -21.88
N LEU A 383 -7.08 49.40 -23.14
CA LEU A 383 -7.68 48.11 -23.48
C LEU A 383 -6.79 46.98 -22.94
N GLN A 384 -7.40 46.02 -22.27
CA GLN A 384 -6.74 44.83 -21.78
C GLN A 384 -7.42 43.63 -22.40
N LEU A 385 -6.65 42.79 -23.07
CA LEU A 385 -7.16 41.56 -23.66
C LEU A 385 -6.76 40.38 -22.77
N SER A 386 -7.74 39.51 -22.48
CA SER A 386 -7.54 38.23 -21.82
C SER A 386 -7.99 37.13 -22.75
N PHE A 387 -7.10 36.19 -23.02
CA PHE A 387 -7.38 35.07 -23.90
C PHE A 387 -7.45 33.77 -23.09
N LEU A 388 -8.56 33.05 -23.27
CA LEU A 388 -8.74 31.69 -22.78
C LEU A 388 -8.85 30.80 -24.01
N GLY A 389 -8.07 29.73 -24.07
CA GLY A 389 -8.12 28.79 -25.18
C GLY A 389 -7.62 27.43 -24.78
N GLN A 390 -7.28 26.62 -25.78
CA GLN A 390 -6.77 25.29 -25.54
C GLN A 390 -5.35 25.39 -24.91
N PRO A 391 -5.10 24.84 -23.72
CA PRO A 391 -3.78 24.79 -23.13
C PRO A 391 -2.68 24.26 -24.07
N ASN A 392 -1.47 24.79 -23.91
CA ASN A 392 -0.29 24.41 -24.70
C ASN A 392 -0.50 24.49 -26.21
N THR A 393 -1.37 25.38 -26.66
CA THR A 393 -1.47 25.79 -28.06
C THR A 393 -0.87 27.17 -28.25
N VAL A 394 -0.43 27.42 -29.48
CA VAL A 394 0.11 28.71 -29.88
C VAL A 394 -0.93 29.42 -30.73
N HIS A 395 -1.22 30.66 -30.37
CA HIS A 395 -2.13 31.52 -31.10
C HIS A 395 -1.42 32.80 -31.55
N GLN A 396 -1.86 33.39 -32.65
CA GLN A 396 -1.54 34.75 -33.04
C GLN A 396 -2.69 35.67 -32.63
N LEU A 397 -2.38 36.69 -31.84
CA LEU A 397 -3.24 37.85 -31.72
C LEU A 397 -3.11 38.67 -33.00
N GLN A 398 -4.23 38.90 -33.68
CA GLN A 398 -4.32 39.66 -34.90
C GLN A 398 -5.16 40.92 -34.68
N TYR A 399 -4.78 41.98 -35.38
CA TYR A 399 -5.44 43.28 -35.35
C TYR A 399 -5.90 43.69 -36.74
N SER A 400 -7.05 44.35 -36.82
CA SER A 400 -7.58 44.91 -38.06
C SER A 400 -8.34 46.19 -37.79
N THR A 401 -8.29 47.15 -38.71
CA THR A 401 -9.15 48.35 -38.69
C THR A 401 -10.38 48.22 -39.58
N ASP A 402 -10.41 47.22 -40.48
CA ASP A 402 -11.42 47.08 -41.53
C ASP A 402 -12.08 45.68 -41.57
N LEU A 403 -11.70 44.78 -40.67
CA LEU A 403 -12.06 43.36 -40.61
C LEU A 403 -11.60 42.53 -41.83
N ILE A 404 -10.87 43.12 -42.77
CA ILE A 404 -10.41 42.48 -44.01
C ILE A 404 -8.91 42.18 -43.91
N HIS A 405 -8.11 43.19 -43.59
CA HIS A 405 -6.67 43.06 -43.47
C HIS A 405 -6.30 42.84 -42.00
N TRP A 406 -5.62 41.72 -41.74
CA TRP A 406 -5.24 41.30 -40.41
C TRP A 406 -3.73 41.28 -40.27
N SER A 407 -3.22 42.05 -39.32
CA SER A 407 -1.80 42.12 -38.98
C SER A 407 -1.53 41.33 -37.71
N ASN A 408 -0.45 40.55 -37.70
CA ASN A 408 -0.01 39.84 -36.50
C ASN A 408 0.58 40.84 -35.49
N VAL A 409 0.02 40.84 -34.27
CA VAL A 409 0.46 41.73 -33.19
C VAL A 409 1.38 41.01 -32.23
N LEU A 410 0.96 39.82 -31.78
CA LEU A 410 1.66 39.07 -30.75
C LEU A 410 1.41 37.57 -30.91
N GLN A 411 2.44 36.77 -30.69
CA GLN A 411 2.28 35.34 -30.49
C GLN A 411 1.95 35.07 -29.02
N ILE A 412 0.80 34.44 -28.79
CA ILE A 412 0.32 34.02 -27.49
C ILE A 412 0.62 32.53 -27.33
N ASN A 413 1.51 32.19 -26.41
CA ASN A 413 1.72 30.81 -25.99
C ASN A 413 0.83 30.55 -24.76
N LEU A 414 -0.21 29.73 -24.92
CA LEU A 414 -1.07 29.36 -23.80
C LEU A 414 -0.35 28.39 -22.88
N GLY A 415 -0.31 28.69 -21.58
CA GLY A 415 0.21 27.80 -20.56
C GLY A 415 -0.64 26.55 -20.36
N ALA A 416 -0.26 25.73 -19.38
CA ALA A 416 -0.97 24.49 -19.04
C ALA A 416 -2.40 24.70 -18.52
N ASP A 417 -2.71 25.90 -18.03
CA ASP A 417 -4.05 26.31 -17.58
C ASP A 417 -4.93 26.88 -18.71
N GLY A 418 -4.38 27.03 -19.92
CA GLY A 418 -5.11 27.57 -21.07
C GLY A 418 -5.41 29.07 -20.96
N THR A 419 -4.82 29.75 -19.98
CA THR A 419 -4.94 31.20 -19.83
C THR A 419 -3.70 31.89 -20.38
N ALA A 420 -3.90 33.02 -21.04
CA ALA A 420 -2.82 33.89 -21.45
C ALA A 420 -2.83 35.24 -20.76
N ILE A 421 -1.60 35.72 -20.61
CA ILE A 421 -1.12 37.01 -20.11
C ILE A 421 -1.98 38.16 -20.63
N GLU A 422 -2.29 39.10 -19.73
CA GLU A 422 -2.84 40.41 -20.05
C GLU A 422 -1.93 41.13 -21.05
N THR A 423 -2.42 41.35 -22.27
CA THR A 423 -1.70 42.17 -23.25
C THR A 423 -2.37 43.54 -23.33
N ARG A 424 -1.57 44.60 -23.21
CA ARG A 424 -2.00 45.95 -23.60
C ARG A 424 -1.67 46.14 -25.07
N PRO A 425 -2.65 46.10 -26.00
CA PRO A 425 -2.36 46.31 -27.40
C PRO A 425 -1.91 47.75 -27.67
N LEU A 426 -1.23 47.93 -28.79
CA LEU A 426 -0.67 49.21 -29.25
C LEU A 426 -1.78 50.19 -29.63
N SER A 427 -2.10 51.09 -28.70
CA SER A 427 -2.61 52.47 -28.85
C SER A 427 -3.84 52.81 -29.71
N ASP A 428 -4.42 51.94 -30.54
CA ASP A 428 -5.58 52.28 -31.35
C ASP A 428 -6.90 51.77 -30.70
N PRO A 429 -7.71 52.68 -30.13
CA PRO A 429 -8.96 52.31 -29.45
C PRO A 429 -10.07 51.83 -30.41
N ASN A 430 -9.90 51.98 -31.74
CA ASN A 430 -10.97 51.75 -32.72
C ASN A 430 -10.81 50.47 -33.56
N GLY A 431 -9.81 49.63 -33.29
CA GLY A 431 -9.63 48.41 -34.08
C GLY A 431 -10.20 47.14 -33.47
N PHE A 432 -10.23 46.11 -34.30
CA PHE A 432 -10.74 44.78 -34.01
C PHE A 432 -9.61 43.83 -33.70
N TYR A 433 -9.83 42.95 -32.71
CA TYR A 433 -8.87 41.93 -32.31
C TYR A 433 -9.48 40.55 -32.50
N ARG A 434 -8.67 39.60 -32.97
CA ARG A 434 -9.03 38.17 -32.97
C ARG A 434 -7.82 37.32 -32.62
N THR A 435 -8.05 36.08 -32.26
CA THR A 435 -6.99 35.08 -32.18
C THR A 435 -7.12 34.08 -33.32
N ALA A 436 -6.00 33.66 -33.87
CA ALA A 436 -5.91 32.59 -34.85
C ALA A 436 -4.92 31.53 -34.35
N PRO A 437 -5.25 30.22 -34.39
CA PRO A 437 -4.27 29.19 -34.05
C PRO A 437 -3.10 29.23 -35.04
N ILE A 438 -1.87 29.05 -34.55
CA ILE A 438 -0.72 28.75 -35.40
C ILE A 438 -0.69 27.22 -35.54
N GLU A 439 -0.90 26.71 -36.75
CA GLU A 439 -0.52 25.33 -37.05
C GLU A 439 1.01 25.27 -37.03
N LEU A 440 1.56 24.61 -36.01
CA LEU A 440 2.99 24.35 -35.88
C LEU A 440 3.43 23.19 -36.76
#